data_AF-A0A9Q9B7W5-F1
#
_entry.id   AF-A0A9Q9B7W5-F1
#
_cell.length_a   1.000
_cell.length_b   1.000
_cell.length_c   1.000
_cell.angle_alpha   90.00
_cell.angle_beta   90.00
_cell.angle_gamma   90.00
#
_symmetry.space_group_name_H-M   'P 1'
#
loop_
_entity.id
_entity.type
_entity.pdbx_description
1 polymer ?
#
loop_
_entity_poly.entity_id
_entity_poly.type
_entity_poly.pdbx_seq_one_letter_code
_entity_poly.pdbx_strand_id
1 'polypeptide(L)'
;MDGASLPPHKAAALKKQAERQRVERVANKVFNVTELAEKIFLFLPPRDILVNVQRVSRRFKAVIDGSELAQQALFNKPIGNIQLQRVACYKRSTCNGFWELSTEQNAYCRDVATGQYCFMTHPLVRQIQEDNVGLEKRARYRKASWRRQLAFQPPVSYVLVLDCQSDEYEVHGGEQGITVEQIAECFTKAVREEEAYFDGLTWRDSEAWLDKPAIELLEEIQDGIKANQPTALQSWCTNGTHRHQ
;
A
#
# COMPACT_ATOMS: atom_id res chain seq x y z
N MET A 1 60.25 -37.16 13.13
CA MET A 1 59.61 -35.85 12.83
C MET A 1 58.23 -35.91 13.44
N ASP A 2 58.12 -35.45 14.69
CA ASP A 2 56.90 -35.61 15.48
C ASP A 2 55.85 -34.62 14.98
N GLY A 3 54.79 -35.15 14.38
CA GLY A 3 53.63 -34.37 13.96
C GLY A 3 52.89 -33.86 15.19
N ALA A 4 53.13 -32.60 15.55
CA ALA A 4 52.41 -31.95 16.64
C ALA A 4 50.90 -31.91 16.30
N SER A 5 50.14 -32.81 16.94
CA SER A 5 48.68 -32.85 16.82
C SER A 5 48.08 -31.55 17.35
N LEU A 6 47.22 -30.91 16.54
CA LEU A 6 46.57 -29.67 16.93
C LEU A 6 45.70 -29.91 18.18
N PRO A 7 45.74 -29.02 19.20
CA PRO A 7 44.87 -29.13 20.35
C PRO A 7 43.39 -29.15 19.93
N PRO A 8 42.55 -30.01 20.53
CA PRO A 8 41.16 -30.22 20.11
C PRO A 8 40.32 -28.93 20.11
N HIS A 9 40.60 -27.99 21.02
CA HIS A 9 39.92 -26.68 21.05
C HIS A 9 40.24 -25.80 19.84
N LYS A 10 41.48 -25.85 19.31
CA LYS A 10 41.86 -25.11 18.10
C LYS A 10 41.23 -25.72 16.85
N ALA A 11 41.18 -27.05 16.77
CA ALA A 11 40.50 -27.74 15.67
C ALA A 11 39.00 -27.40 15.61
N ALA A 12 38.32 -27.35 16.77
CA ALA A 12 36.92 -26.95 16.86
C ALA A 12 36.69 -25.48 16.43
N ALA A 13 37.56 -24.57 16.85
CA ALA A 13 37.49 -23.16 16.47
C ALA A 13 37.66 -22.95 14.94
N LEU A 14 38.63 -23.63 14.33
CA LEU A 14 38.86 -23.58 12.87
C LEU A 14 37.66 -24.11 12.10
N LYS A 15 37.05 -25.23 12.54
CA LYS A 15 35.84 -25.77 11.94
C LYS A 15 34.67 -24.79 12.02
N LYS A 16 34.47 -24.14 13.17
CA LYS A 16 33.42 -23.12 13.36
C LYS A 16 33.64 -21.90 12.46
N GLN A 17 34.89 -21.47 12.28
CA GLN A 17 35.23 -20.36 11.40
C GLN A 17 34.98 -20.69 9.91
N ALA A 18 35.41 -21.88 9.47
CA ALA A 18 35.19 -22.34 8.10
C ALA A 18 33.69 -22.41 7.76
N GLU A 19 32.87 -22.91 8.70
CA GLU A 19 31.42 -22.96 8.50
C GLU A 19 30.80 -21.56 8.44
N ARG A 20 31.21 -20.62 9.30
CA ARG A 20 30.76 -19.23 9.23
C ARG A 20 31.09 -18.59 7.88
N GLN A 21 32.31 -18.78 7.37
CA GLN A 21 32.72 -18.27 6.07
C GLN A 21 31.92 -18.90 4.92
N ARG A 22 31.62 -20.19 5.03
CA ARG A 22 30.78 -20.88 4.05
C ARG A 22 29.37 -20.29 4.02
N VAL A 23 28.74 -20.13 5.19
CA VAL A 23 27.39 -19.52 5.31
C VAL A 23 27.40 -18.10 4.75
N GLU A 24 28.41 -17.30 5.07
CA GLU A 24 28.56 -15.94 4.55
C GLU A 24 28.70 -15.90 3.02
N ARG A 25 29.50 -16.80 2.42
CA ARG A 25 29.63 -16.90 0.96
C ARG A 25 28.31 -17.29 0.29
N VAL A 26 27.57 -18.23 0.88
CA VAL A 26 26.26 -18.65 0.36
C VAL A 26 25.25 -17.52 0.45
N ALA A 27 25.14 -16.85 1.60
CA ALA A 27 24.26 -15.70 1.79
C ALA A 27 24.61 -14.56 0.80
N ASN A 28 25.91 -14.25 0.66
CA ASN A 28 26.37 -13.26 -0.31
C ASN A 28 26.00 -13.67 -1.75
N LYS A 29 26.13 -14.95 -2.11
CA LYS A 29 25.73 -15.43 -3.45
C LYS A 29 24.22 -15.24 -3.69
N VAL A 30 23.38 -15.52 -2.70
CA VAL A 30 21.92 -15.34 -2.79
C VAL A 30 21.56 -13.87 -2.98
N PHE A 31 22.07 -12.98 -2.11
CA PHE A 31 21.76 -11.55 -2.19
C PHE A 31 22.53 -10.80 -3.29
N ASN A 32 23.47 -11.46 -3.97
CA ASN A 32 24.13 -10.94 -5.16
C ASN A 32 23.30 -11.07 -6.44
N VAL A 33 22.22 -11.85 -6.41
CA VAL A 33 21.23 -11.94 -7.50
C VAL A 33 20.06 -11.03 -7.16
N THR A 34 19.88 -9.95 -7.90
CA THR A 34 18.91 -8.89 -7.62
C THR A 34 17.48 -9.42 -7.57
N GLU A 35 17.09 -10.24 -8.55
CA GLU A 35 15.75 -10.81 -8.70
C GLU A 35 15.42 -11.79 -7.56
N LEU A 36 16.43 -12.53 -7.09
CA LEU A 36 16.26 -13.44 -5.96
C LEU A 36 16.14 -12.67 -4.65
N ALA A 37 16.96 -11.64 -4.44
CA ALA A 37 16.87 -10.77 -3.28
C ALA A 37 15.52 -10.05 -3.22
N GLU A 38 15.04 -9.51 -4.34
CA GLU A 38 13.72 -8.89 -4.47
C GLU A 38 12.61 -9.86 -4.06
N LYS A 39 12.59 -11.07 -4.62
CA LYS A 39 11.59 -12.09 -4.27
C LYS A 39 11.61 -12.38 -2.77
N ILE A 40 12.80 -12.59 -2.18
CA ILE A 40 12.94 -12.82 -0.74
C ILE A 40 12.35 -11.65 0.06
N PHE A 41 12.63 -10.41 -0.34
CA PHE A 41 12.10 -9.24 0.36
C PHE A 41 10.58 -9.11 0.23
N LEU A 42 10.00 -9.45 -0.92
CA LEU A 42 8.56 -9.43 -1.12
C LEU A 42 7.79 -10.50 -0.31
N PHE A 43 8.49 -11.52 0.19
CA PHE A 43 7.93 -12.47 1.17
C PHE A 43 7.90 -11.93 2.61
N LEU A 44 8.42 -10.73 2.86
CA LEU A 44 8.33 -10.06 4.15
C LEU A 44 7.12 -9.13 4.18
N PRO A 45 6.57 -8.83 5.37
CA PRO A 45 5.58 -7.78 5.50
C PRO A 45 6.12 -6.43 5.01
N PRO A 46 5.32 -5.60 4.32
CA PRO A 46 5.74 -4.27 3.86
C PRO A 46 6.39 -3.39 4.93
N ARG A 47 5.92 -3.49 6.19
CA ARG A 47 6.56 -2.82 7.34
C ARG A 47 8.03 -3.19 7.49
N ASP A 48 8.34 -4.48 7.43
CA ASP A 48 9.71 -4.97 7.59
C ASP A 48 10.58 -4.56 6.41
N ILE A 49 10.02 -4.53 5.20
CA ILE A 49 10.73 -3.98 4.03
C ILE A 49 11.09 -2.51 4.27
N LEU A 50 10.14 -1.71 4.74
CA LEU A 50 10.30 -0.26 4.94
C LEU A 50 11.26 0.08 6.09
N VAL A 51 11.14 -0.62 7.22
CA VAL A 51 11.82 -0.25 8.47
C VAL A 51 13.12 -1.03 8.66
N ASN A 52 13.15 -2.31 8.28
CA ASN A 52 14.27 -3.21 8.57
C ASN A 52 15.15 -3.42 7.32
N VAL A 53 14.62 -3.97 6.23
CA VAL A 53 15.39 -4.39 5.05
C VAL A 53 16.20 -3.24 4.44
N GLN A 54 15.56 -2.09 4.19
CA GLN A 54 16.23 -0.93 3.59
C GLN A 54 17.38 -0.35 4.44
N ARG A 55 17.45 -0.68 5.73
CA ARG A 55 18.49 -0.18 6.65
C ARG A 55 19.66 -1.14 6.83
N VAL A 56 19.52 -2.40 6.39
CA VAL A 56 20.58 -3.42 6.54
C VAL A 56 21.81 -3.08 5.71
N SER A 57 21.63 -2.70 4.43
CA SER A 57 22.73 -2.34 3.55
C SER A 57 22.28 -1.43 2.41
N ARG A 58 23.22 -0.66 1.83
CA ARG A 58 22.97 0.16 0.64
C ARG A 58 22.51 -0.68 -0.55
N ARG A 59 23.02 -1.91 -0.66
CA ARG A 59 22.63 -2.85 -1.72
C ARG A 59 21.16 -3.26 -1.57
N PHE A 60 20.72 -3.61 -0.36
CA PHE A 60 19.32 -4.00 -0.13
C PHE A 60 18.38 -2.84 -0.44
N LYS A 61 18.75 -1.63 0.00
CA LYS A 61 18.04 -0.42 -0.39
C LYS A 61 17.98 -0.25 -1.91
N ALA A 62 19.09 -0.42 -2.63
CA ALA A 62 19.12 -0.30 -4.08
C ALA A 62 18.23 -1.35 -4.78
N VAL A 63 18.16 -2.59 -4.28
CA VAL A 63 17.25 -3.62 -4.77
C VAL A 63 15.79 -3.17 -4.59
N ILE A 64 15.42 -2.68 -3.40
CA ILE A 64 14.07 -2.19 -3.14
C ILE A 64 13.73 -0.96 -3.98
N ASP A 65 14.65 0.01 -4.09
CA ASP A 65 14.45 1.22 -4.89
C ASP A 65 14.29 0.92 -6.39
N GLY A 66 14.97 -0.14 -6.88
CA GLY A 66 14.87 -0.60 -8.26
C GLY A 66 13.69 -1.54 -8.56
N SER A 67 13.10 -2.17 -7.54
CA SER A 67 11.99 -3.13 -7.70
C SER A 67 10.65 -2.40 -7.80
N GLU A 68 9.97 -2.52 -8.95
CA GLU A 68 8.65 -1.93 -9.15
C GLU A 68 7.61 -2.50 -8.18
N LEU A 69 7.59 -3.82 -7.99
CA LEU A 69 6.68 -4.50 -7.08
C LEU A 69 6.90 -4.03 -5.63
N ALA A 70 8.15 -3.92 -5.18
CA ALA A 70 8.43 -3.43 -3.83
C ALA A 70 8.00 -1.97 -3.67
N GLN A 71 8.23 -1.12 -4.68
CA GLN A 71 7.76 0.27 -4.64
C GLN A 71 6.22 0.35 -4.61
N GLN A 72 5.52 -0.54 -5.33
CA GLN A 72 4.05 -0.63 -5.30
C GLN A 72 3.53 -1.07 -3.92
N ALA A 73 4.08 -2.14 -3.34
CA ALA A 73 3.70 -2.65 -2.01
C ALA A 73 3.96 -1.62 -0.89
N LEU A 74 4.98 -0.79 -1.08
CA LEU A 74 5.34 0.31 -0.18
C LEU A 74 4.60 1.62 -0.49
N PHE A 75 3.59 1.60 -1.36
CA PHE A 75 2.82 2.79 -1.75
C PHE A 75 3.66 3.92 -2.35
N ASN A 76 4.87 3.65 -2.83
CA ASN A 76 5.72 4.65 -3.50
C ASN A 76 5.41 4.78 -5.01
N LYS A 77 4.74 3.77 -5.59
CA LYS A 77 4.30 3.74 -6.99
C LYS A 77 2.89 3.17 -7.11
N PRO A 78 2.08 3.60 -8.09
CA PRO A 78 0.74 3.07 -8.30
C PRO A 78 0.76 1.60 -8.78
N ILE A 79 -0.24 0.81 -8.39
CA ILE A 79 -0.48 -0.52 -8.97
C ILE A 79 -1.26 -0.37 -10.27
N GLY A 80 -0.59 -0.67 -11.38
CA GLY A 80 -1.15 -0.49 -12.72
C GLY A 80 -1.35 0.98 -13.09
N ASN A 81 -2.02 1.20 -14.23
CA ASN A 81 -2.33 2.54 -14.76
C ASN A 81 -3.77 2.95 -14.46
N ILE A 82 -4.31 2.45 -13.36
CA ILE A 82 -5.68 2.70 -12.95
C ILE A 82 -5.67 3.76 -11.85
N GLN A 83 -6.57 4.72 -11.98
CA GLN A 83 -6.95 5.60 -10.89
C GLN A 83 -8.42 5.34 -10.55
N LEU A 84 -8.76 5.32 -9.27
CA LEU A 84 -10.13 5.20 -8.82
C LEU A 84 -10.73 6.60 -8.66
N GLN A 85 -11.98 6.76 -9.10
CA GLN A 85 -12.76 7.98 -8.93
C GLN A 85 -13.97 7.68 -8.05
N ARG A 86 -14.33 8.63 -7.18
CA ARG A 86 -15.60 8.55 -6.46
C ARG A 86 -16.70 8.89 -7.44
N VAL A 87 -17.71 8.02 -7.54
CA VAL A 87 -18.92 8.32 -8.30
C VAL A 87 -19.97 8.83 -7.33
N ALA A 88 -20.36 10.09 -7.47
CA ALA A 88 -21.42 10.68 -6.67
C ALA A 88 -22.76 9.98 -7.01
N CYS A 89 -23.22 9.08 -6.14
CA CYS A 89 -24.54 8.49 -6.31
C CYS A 89 -25.62 9.56 -6.06
N TYR A 90 -26.41 9.89 -7.08
CA TYR A 90 -27.49 10.88 -7.03
C TYR A 90 -28.60 10.54 -6.00
N LYS A 91 -28.63 9.31 -5.46
CA LYS A 91 -29.56 8.88 -4.42
C LYS A 91 -28.82 8.69 -3.09
N ARG A 92 -28.60 9.81 -2.38
CA ARG A 92 -27.96 9.88 -1.05
C ARG A 92 -28.52 8.90 0.01
N SER A 93 -29.73 8.39 -0.16
CA SER A 93 -30.40 7.60 0.87
C SER A 93 -30.12 6.09 0.86
N THR A 94 -29.45 5.54 -0.17
CA THR A 94 -29.22 4.07 -0.26
C THR A 94 -27.84 3.66 -0.79
N CYS A 95 -27.01 4.60 -1.21
CA CYS A 95 -25.65 4.32 -1.70
C CYS A 95 -24.63 4.74 -0.64
N ASN A 96 -24.07 3.79 0.12
CA ASN A 96 -22.92 4.05 1.01
C ASN A 96 -21.65 4.28 0.16
N GLY A 97 -21.55 5.40 -0.54
CA GLY A 97 -20.39 5.85 -1.34
C GLY A 97 -19.63 4.72 -2.06
N PHE A 98 -19.98 4.39 -3.29
CA PHE A 98 -19.22 3.38 -4.03
C PHE A 98 -18.05 4.01 -4.80
N TRP A 99 -16.93 3.29 -4.86
CA TRP A 99 -15.76 3.64 -5.65
C TRP A 99 -15.79 2.91 -6.99
N GLU A 100 -15.61 3.63 -8.09
CA GLU A 100 -15.56 3.05 -9.43
C GLU A 100 -14.21 3.32 -10.10
N LEU A 101 -13.85 2.51 -11.11
CA LEU A 101 -12.69 2.79 -11.95
C LEU A 101 -12.91 4.12 -12.68
N SER A 102 -11.89 4.98 -12.66
CA SER A 102 -11.82 6.15 -13.55
C SER A 102 -11.63 5.69 -15.00
N THR A 103 -12.68 5.21 -15.63
CA THR A 103 -12.82 5.38 -17.08
C THR A 103 -13.84 6.49 -17.25
N GLU A 104 -13.63 7.41 -18.20
CA GLU A 104 -14.48 8.61 -18.44
C GLU A 104 -15.96 8.30 -18.78
N GLN A 105 -16.43 7.05 -18.58
CA GLN A 105 -17.64 6.50 -19.18
C GLN A 105 -18.61 5.80 -18.20
N ASN A 106 -18.36 5.76 -16.88
CA ASN A 106 -19.20 5.01 -15.93
C ASN A 106 -19.84 5.92 -14.86
N ALA A 107 -21.16 6.08 -14.92
CA ALA A 107 -21.91 7.01 -14.06
C ALA A 107 -23.08 6.39 -13.28
N TYR A 108 -23.23 5.06 -13.20
CA TYR A 108 -24.41 4.47 -12.55
C TYR A 108 -24.13 3.20 -11.73
N CYS A 109 -24.34 3.34 -10.42
CA CYS A 109 -24.32 2.27 -9.43
C CYS A 109 -25.67 1.54 -9.30
N ARG A 110 -25.67 0.20 -9.38
CA ARG A 110 -26.65 -0.62 -8.64
C ARG A 110 -26.20 -2.07 -8.33
N ASP A 111 -26.16 -2.35 -7.03
CA ASP A 111 -26.38 -3.57 -6.23
C ASP A 111 -25.64 -4.92 -6.44
N VAL A 112 -24.85 -5.24 -5.40
CA VAL A 112 -24.64 -6.50 -4.63
C VAL A 112 -24.69 -7.85 -5.35
N ALA A 113 -23.51 -8.31 -5.78
CA ALA A 113 -23.13 -9.71 -5.58
C ALA A 113 -21.59 -9.91 -5.49
N THR A 114 -20.87 -8.98 -4.85
CA THR A 114 -19.45 -9.05 -4.37
C THR A 114 -18.36 -8.21 -5.08
N GLY A 115 -18.68 -7.39 -6.08
CA GLY A 115 -17.71 -6.57 -6.83
C GLY A 115 -17.13 -5.32 -6.14
N GLN A 116 -16.76 -5.40 -4.85
CA GLN A 116 -15.97 -4.35 -4.23
C GLN A 116 -14.52 -4.46 -4.70
N TYR A 117 -13.95 -3.37 -5.21
CA TYR A 117 -12.50 -3.33 -5.43
C TYR A 117 -11.79 -3.53 -4.09
N CYS A 118 -10.86 -4.48 -4.04
CA CYS A 118 -9.89 -4.52 -2.97
C CYS A 118 -9.01 -3.27 -3.10
N PHE A 119 -9.27 -2.26 -2.28
CA PHE A 119 -8.31 -1.18 -2.08
C PHE A 119 -7.63 -1.40 -0.73
N MET A 120 -6.33 -1.15 -0.70
CA MET A 120 -5.57 -1.06 0.54
C MET A 120 -5.37 0.41 0.89
N THR A 121 -5.66 0.72 2.14
CA THR A 121 -5.36 2.02 2.71
C THR A 121 -3.97 1.97 3.37
N HIS A 122 -3.19 3.01 3.17
CA HIS A 122 -1.89 3.14 3.81
C HIS A 122 -2.07 3.13 5.34
N PRO A 123 -1.31 2.34 6.12
CA PRO A 123 -1.53 2.16 7.56
C PRO A 123 -1.44 3.45 8.37
N LEU A 124 -0.68 4.45 7.90
CA LEU A 124 -0.61 5.76 8.55
C LEU A 124 -1.89 6.58 8.40
N VAL A 125 -2.70 6.37 7.36
CA VAL A 125 -3.97 7.09 7.16
C VAL A 125 -4.90 6.82 8.34
N ARG A 126 -4.99 5.55 8.79
CA ARG A 126 -5.76 5.20 9.99
C ARG A 126 -5.24 5.91 11.24
N GLN A 127 -3.92 5.90 11.45
CA GLN A 127 -3.35 6.58 12.61
C GLN A 127 -3.55 8.10 12.58
N ILE A 128 -3.73 8.71 11.39
CA ILE A 128 -4.05 10.14 11.23
C ILE A 128 -5.47 10.43 11.71
N GLN A 129 -6.41 9.51 11.52
CA GLN A 129 -7.81 9.67 11.91
C GLN A 129 -8.02 9.56 13.42
N GLU A 130 -7.29 8.68 14.10
CA GLU A 130 -7.48 8.34 15.52
C GLU A 130 -6.93 9.40 16.51
N ASP A 131 -6.86 10.68 16.10
CA ASP A 131 -6.30 11.82 16.88
C ASP A 131 -4.99 11.49 17.62
N ASN A 132 -4.05 10.85 16.92
CA ASN A 132 -2.79 10.47 17.52
C ASN A 132 -1.85 11.70 17.62
N VAL A 133 -1.81 12.36 18.79
CA VAL A 133 -0.93 13.52 19.08
C VAL A 133 0.54 13.29 18.65
N GLY A 134 1.04 12.06 18.82
CA GLY A 134 2.39 11.69 18.41
C GLY A 134 2.56 11.64 16.88
N LEU A 135 1.51 11.27 16.16
CA LEU A 135 1.49 11.35 14.71
C LEU A 135 1.33 12.78 14.21
N GLU A 136 0.58 13.65 14.89
CA GLU A 136 0.47 15.06 14.52
C GLU A 136 1.86 15.74 14.49
N LYS A 137 2.66 15.51 15.53
CA LYS A 137 4.05 16.00 15.59
C LYS A 137 4.90 15.44 14.44
N ARG A 138 4.72 14.16 14.09
CA ARG A 138 5.41 13.52 12.96
C ARG A 138 4.91 14.04 11.62
N ALA A 139 3.63 14.36 11.51
CA ALA A 139 2.99 14.98 10.36
C ALA A 139 3.41 16.44 10.17
N ARG A 140 4.07 17.08 11.14
CA ARG A 140 4.74 18.37 10.91
C ARG A 140 6.12 18.20 10.26
N TYR A 141 6.72 17.01 10.28
CA TYR A 141 8.03 16.77 9.66
C TYR A 141 7.93 16.58 8.14
N ARG A 142 8.00 17.69 7.41
CA ARG A 142 7.85 17.75 5.93
C ARG A 142 8.82 16.87 5.13
N LYS A 143 9.96 16.48 5.72
CA LYS A 143 10.96 15.64 5.03
C LYS A 143 10.71 14.13 5.18
N ALA A 144 9.68 13.71 5.90
CA ALA A 144 9.38 12.30 6.06
C ALA A 144 9.09 11.64 4.70
N SER A 145 9.65 10.46 4.46
CA SER A 145 9.45 9.75 3.19
C SER A 145 7.99 9.35 2.96
N TRP A 146 7.27 8.97 4.02
CA TRP A 146 5.89 8.51 3.95
C TRP A 146 4.91 9.58 3.45
N ARG A 147 5.26 10.86 3.54
CA ARG A 147 4.42 11.95 3.02
C ARG A 147 4.18 11.84 1.53
N ARG A 148 5.17 11.32 0.80
CA ARG A 148 5.13 11.13 -0.65
C ARG A 148 4.55 9.78 -1.06
N GLN A 149 4.22 8.91 -0.09
CA GLN A 149 3.54 7.65 -0.38
C GLN A 149 2.08 7.94 -0.72
N LEU A 150 1.52 7.10 -1.57
CA LEU A 150 0.09 7.06 -1.85
C LEU A 150 -0.68 6.68 -0.58
N ALA A 151 -1.83 7.30 -0.39
CA ALA A 151 -2.75 6.98 0.69
C ALA A 151 -3.54 5.69 0.42
N PHE A 152 -3.71 5.33 -0.85
CA PHE A 152 -4.54 4.21 -1.27
C PHE A 152 -3.90 3.45 -2.45
N GLN A 153 -4.17 2.15 -2.54
CA GLN A 153 -3.80 1.29 -3.66
C GLN A 153 -4.99 0.40 -4.05
N PRO A 154 -5.50 0.45 -5.30
CA PRO A 154 -5.05 1.32 -6.39
C PRO A 154 -5.18 2.82 -6.04
N PRO A 155 -4.45 3.71 -6.72
CA PRO A 155 -4.51 5.15 -6.45
C PRO A 155 -5.93 5.69 -6.55
N VAL A 156 -6.33 6.50 -5.57
CA VAL A 156 -7.61 7.22 -5.58
C VAL A 156 -7.34 8.67 -5.97
N SER A 157 -8.14 9.21 -6.88
CA SER A 157 -8.03 10.60 -7.37
C SER A 157 -8.68 11.62 -6.45
N TYR A 158 -9.67 11.23 -5.67
CA TYR A 158 -10.49 12.14 -4.89
C TYR A 158 -11.11 11.41 -3.70
N VAL A 159 -11.11 11.99 -2.50
CA VAL A 159 -11.88 11.50 -1.35
C VAL A 159 -12.63 12.63 -0.67
N LEU A 160 -13.81 12.29 -0.12
CA LEU A 160 -14.48 13.13 0.86
C LEU A 160 -14.11 12.67 2.26
N VAL A 161 -13.63 13.61 3.06
CA VAL A 161 -13.47 13.47 4.50
C VAL A 161 -14.69 14.13 5.15
N LEU A 162 -15.42 13.37 5.94
CA LEU A 162 -16.59 13.82 6.67
C LEU A 162 -16.21 13.93 8.15
N ASP A 163 -16.59 15.02 8.81
CA ASP A 163 -16.50 15.15 10.27
C ASP A 163 -17.84 14.81 10.96
N CYS A 164 -17.94 14.88 12.30
CA CYS A 164 -19.21 14.58 12.99
C CYS A 164 -20.29 15.62 12.71
N GLN A 165 -19.90 16.84 12.36
CA GLN A 165 -20.83 17.94 12.04
C GLN A 165 -21.35 17.83 10.60
N SER A 166 -20.91 16.80 9.87
CA SER A 166 -21.24 16.56 8.47
C SER A 166 -20.68 17.62 7.52
N ASP A 167 -19.64 18.35 7.93
CA ASP A 167 -18.87 19.15 6.99
C ASP A 167 -18.08 18.21 6.07
N GLU A 168 -18.13 18.52 4.78
CA GLU A 168 -17.49 17.72 3.74
C GLU A 168 -16.20 18.42 3.30
N TYR A 169 -15.07 17.73 3.46
CA TYR A 169 -13.77 18.20 3.00
C TYR A 169 -13.28 17.36 1.83
N GLU A 170 -13.03 18.04 0.71
CA GLU A 170 -12.54 17.39 -0.50
C GLU A 170 -11.01 17.29 -0.50
N VAL A 171 -10.49 16.08 -0.72
CA VAL A 171 -9.07 15.86 -0.94
C VAL A 171 -8.86 15.33 -2.35
N HIS A 172 -8.28 16.19 -3.20
CA HIS A 172 -7.96 15.86 -4.59
C HIS A 172 -6.51 15.41 -4.71
N GLY A 173 -6.31 14.22 -5.25
CA GLY A 173 -5.01 13.68 -5.65
C GLY A 173 -4.58 14.22 -7.03
N GLY A 174 -3.28 14.15 -7.30
CA GLY A 174 -2.76 14.45 -8.65
C GLY A 174 -2.92 13.25 -9.60
N GLU A 175 -2.18 13.26 -10.71
CA GLU A 175 -2.13 12.14 -11.67
C GLU A 175 -1.73 10.81 -11.02
N GLN A 176 -0.96 10.85 -9.93
CA GLN A 176 -0.51 9.66 -9.20
C GLN A 176 -1.48 9.20 -8.11
N GLY A 177 -2.55 9.96 -7.84
CA GLY A 177 -3.47 9.74 -6.73
C GLY A 177 -3.18 10.59 -5.49
N ILE A 178 -3.97 10.35 -4.44
CA ILE A 178 -3.86 11.03 -3.16
C ILE A 178 -2.68 10.48 -2.38
N THR A 179 -1.89 11.38 -1.81
CA THR A 179 -0.75 11.05 -0.94
C THR A 179 -1.15 11.09 0.54
N VAL A 180 -0.36 10.41 1.39
CA VAL A 180 -0.55 10.47 2.85
C VAL A 180 -0.36 11.90 3.37
N GLU A 181 0.47 12.73 2.74
CA GLU A 181 0.59 14.15 3.07
C GLU A 181 -0.72 14.92 2.89
N GLN A 182 -1.40 14.75 1.76
CA GLN A 182 -2.66 15.45 1.50
C GLN A 182 -3.74 15.05 2.51
N ILE A 183 -3.81 13.76 2.87
CA ILE A 183 -4.66 13.30 3.96
C ILE A 183 -4.27 13.97 5.28
N ALA A 184 -2.99 13.91 5.67
CA ALA A 184 -2.52 14.50 6.92
C ALA A 184 -2.81 16.01 6.99
N GLU A 185 -2.67 16.74 5.89
CA GLU A 185 -2.98 18.17 5.82
C GLU A 185 -4.46 18.46 5.96
N CYS A 186 -5.33 17.62 5.41
CA CYS A 186 -6.79 17.73 5.60
C CYS A 186 -7.13 17.61 7.08
N PHE A 187 -6.72 16.51 7.73
CA PHE A 187 -7.04 16.26 9.14
C PHE A 187 -6.42 17.30 10.09
N THR A 188 -5.19 17.76 9.81
CA THR A 188 -4.55 18.78 10.67
C THR A 188 -5.11 20.19 10.52
N LYS A 189 -5.88 20.50 9.46
CA LYS A 189 -6.48 21.82 9.23
C LYS A 189 -7.99 21.84 9.49
N ALA A 190 -8.70 20.77 9.14
CA ALA A 190 -10.15 20.73 9.06
C ALA A 190 -10.81 20.00 10.24
N VAL A 191 -10.29 18.84 10.66
CA VAL A 191 -11.04 17.91 11.52
C VAL A 191 -10.42 17.78 12.91
N ARG A 192 -10.11 18.90 13.56
CA ARG A 192 -9.25 18.91 14.75
C ARG A 192 -9.89 18.44 16.05
N GLU A 193 -11.20 18.35 16.14
CA GLU A 193 -11.88 18.18 17.44
C GLU A 193 -12.70 16.89 17.51
N GLU A 194 -12.81 16.13 16.42
CA GLU A 194 -13.90 15.21 16.21
C GLU A 194 -13.52 14.03 15.28
N GLU A 195 -14.25 12.90 15.38
CA GLU A 195 -14.01 11.71 14.56
C GLU A 195 -14.28 12.02 13.08
N ALA A 196 -13.29 11.80 12.21
CA ALA A 196 -13.48 11.88 10.76
C ALA A 196 -13.41 10.53 10.06
N TYR A 197 -14.29 10.37 9.09
CA TYR A 197 -14.42 9.17 8.27
C TYR A 197 -14.32 9.54 6.79
N PHE A 198 -13.82 8.60 5.99
CA PHE A 198 -13.86 8.74 4.55
C PHE A 198 -15.18 8.22 4.02
N ASP A 199 -15.90 9.02 3.25
CA ASP A 199 -17.13 8.57 2.62
C ASP A 199 -16.84 7.42 1.63
N GLY A 200 -17.59 6.33 1.76
CA GLY A 200 -17.57 5.22 0.82
C GLY A 200 -16.41 4.23 0.92
N LEU A 201 -15.40 4.46 1.77
CA LEU A 201 -14.29 3.51 1.91
C LEU A 201 -14.63 2.44 2.94
N THR A 202 -15.04 1.25 2.48
CA THR A 202 -15.13 0.05 3.35
C THR A 202 -13.75 -0.58 3.53
N TRP A 203 -13.24 -0.48 4.75
CA TRP A 203 -11.90 -0.91 5.14
C TRP A 203 -11.66 -2.41 4.92
N ARG A 204 -10.67 -2.76 4.09
CA ARG A 204 -9.95 -4.03 4.30
C ARG A 204 -8.72 -3.77 5.15
N ASP A 205 -8.80 -4.31 6.35
CA ASP A 205 -7.76 -4.67 7.29
C ASP A 205 -6.37 -4.05 7.05
N SER A 206 -6.17 -2.83 7.56
CA SER A 206 -4.86 -2.16 7.60
C SER A 206 -3.78 -2.99 8.30
N GLU A 207 -4.18 -3.96 9.11
CA GLU A 207 -3.30 -4.86 9.84
C GLU A 207 -2.67 -5.90 8.90
N ALA A 208 -3.31 -6.21 7.76
CA ALA A 208 -2.74 -7.08 6.75
C ALA A 208 -1.38 -6.54 6.24
N TRP A 209 -1.19 -5.21 6.20
CA TRP A 209 0.09 -4.60 5.84
C TRP A 209 1.21 -4.85 6.88
N LEU A 210 0.84 -5.14 8.12
CA LEU A 210 1.77 -5.41 9.22
C LEU A 210 2.27 -6.85 9.20
N ASP A 211 1.40 -7.79 8.82
CA ASP A 211 1.64 -9.22 9.03
C ASP A 211 1.66 -10.06 7.75
N LYS A 212 0.95 -9.66 6.69
CA LYS A 212 0.96 -10.41 5.42
C LYS A 212 2.20 -10.09 4.58
N PRO A 213 2.75 -11.07 3.85
CA PRO A 213 3.78 -10.83 2.85
C PRO A 213 3.35 -9.78 1.82
N ALA A 214 4.29 -8.91 1.43
CA ALA A 214 4.04 -7.86 0.45
C ALA A 214 3.54 -8.40 -0.90
N ILE A 215 4.04 -9.56 -1.33
CA ILE A 215 3.61 -10.19 -2.59
C ILE A 215 2.15 -10.62 -2.55
N GLU A 216 1.68 -11.22 -1.45
CA GLU A 216 0.29 -11.68 -1.32
C GLU A 216 -0.67 -10.50 -1.35
N LEU A 217 -0.30 -9.39 -0.68
CA LEU A 217 -1.07 -8.15 -0.69
C LEU A 217 -1.20 -7.56 -2.11
N LEU A 218 -0.10 -7.57 -2.88
CA LEU A 218 -0.11 -7.12 -4.26
C LEU A 218 -0.98 -8.01 -5.16
N GLU A 219 -0.86 -9.33 -5.02
CA GLU A 219 -1.64 -10.30 -5.77
C GLU A 219 -3.15 -10.13 -5.47
N GLU A 220 -3.53 -9.98 -4.20
CA GLU A 220 -4.91 -9.72 -3.79
C GLU A 220 -5.48 -8.44 -4.45
N ILE A 221 -4.72 -7.34 -4.47
CA ILE A 221 -5.16 -6.12 -5.16
C ILE A 221 -5.23 -6.34 -6.66
N GLN A 222 -4.19 -6.90 -7.28
CA GLN A 222 -4.13 -7.09 -8.72
C GLN A 222 -5.23 -8.01 -9.22
N ASP A 223 -5.54 -9.08 -8.49
CA ASP A 223 -6.63 -9.98 -8.83
C ASP A 223 -7.99 -9.32 -8.61
N GLY A 224 -8.12 -8.48 -7.58
CA GLY A 224 -9.28 -7.59 -7.42
C GLY A 224 -9.46 -6.64 -8.61
N ILE A 225 -8.38 -6.04 -9.13
CA ILE A 225 -8.41 -5.20 -10.33
C ILE A 225 -8.83 -6.04 -11.54
N LYS A 226 -8.17 -7.17 -11.80
CA LYS A 226 -8.43 -8.03 -12.96
C LYS A 226 -9.86 -8.58 -12.96
N ALA A 227 -10.39 -8.98 -11.80
CA ALA A 227 -11.75 -9.51 -11.68
C ALA A 227 -12.81 -8.46 -12.06
N ASN A 228 -12.51 -7.18 -11.84
CA ASN A 228 -13.45 -6.09 -12.08
C ASN A 228 -13.19 -5.30 -13.39
N GLN A 229 -12.05 -5.52 -14.06
CA GLN A 229 -11.79 -4.94 -15.39
C GLN A 229 -12.83 -5.34 -16.47
N PRO A 230 -13.29 -6.61 -16.56
CA PRO A 230 -14.29 -7.02 -17.55
C PRO A 230 -15.67 -6.39 -17.32
N THR A 231 -16.09 -6.24 -16.05
CA THR A 231 -17.41 -5.69 -15.69
C THR A 231 -17.49 -4.17 -15.85
N ALA A 232 -16.39 -3.45 -15.66
CA ALA A 232 -16.30 -2.01 -15.91
C ALA A 232 -16.33 -1.64 -17.40
N LEU A 233 -15.97 -2.58 -18.30
CA LEU A 233 -16.00 -2.40 -19.76
C LEU A 233 -17.26 -2.98 -20.43
N GLN A 234 -17.87 -4.05 -19.88
CA GLN A 234 -18.97 -4.78 -20.55
C GLN A 234 -20.39 -4.43 -20.05
N SER A 235 -20.54 -3.63 -19.00
CA SER A 235 -21.88 -3.32 -18.45
C SER A 235 -22.57 -2.10 -19.06
N TRP A 236 -22.09 -1.56 -20.18
CA TRP A 236 -22.77 -0.47 -20.90
C TRP A 236 -23.18 -0.80 -22.34
N CYS A 237 -24.45 -0.45 -22.62
CA CYS A 237 -25.21 -0.50 -23.87
C CYS A 237 -25.72 -1.86 -24.38
N THR A 238 -26.83 -2.34 -23.78
CA THR A 238 -27.96 -2.88 -24.58
C THR A 238 -29.33 -2.28 -24.24
N ASN A 239 -29.52 -1.56 -23.13
CA ASN A 239 -30.81 -0.93 -22.80
C ASN A 239 -30.70 0.58 -22.59
N GLY A 240 -30.27 1.29 -23.64
CA GLY A 240 -30.42 2.74 -23.73
C GLY A 240 -31.88 3.12 -24.00
N THR A 241 -32.73 3.10 -22.95
CA THR A 241 -34.06 3.71 -22.97
C THR A 241 -34.35 4.44 -21.65
N HIS A 242 -33.53 5.44 -21.34
CA HIS A 242 -34.00 6.54 -20.48
C HIS A 242 -34.52 7.66 -21.38
N ARG A 243 -35.85 7.65 -21.60
CA ARG A 243 -36.56 8.84 -22.08
C ARG A 243 -36.47 9.90 -21.00
N HIS A 244 -36.00 11.09 -21.37
CA HIS A 244 -36.36 12.32 -20.68
C HIS A 244 -37.86 12.56 -20.86
N GLN A 245 -38.64 12.35 -19.81
CA GLN A 245 -39.85 13.10 -19.48
C GLN A 245 -39.91 13.27 -17.97
#